data_AF-A0A166NDB3-F1
#
_entry.id   AF-A0A166NDB3-F1
#
_cell.length_a   1.000
_cell.length_b   1.000
_cell.length_c   1.000
_cell.angle_alpha   90.00
_cell.angle_beta   90.00
_cell.angle_gamma   90.00
#
_symmetry.space_group_name_H-M   'P 1'
#
loop_
_entity.id
_entity.type
_entity.pdbx_description
1 polymer ?
#
loop_
_entity_poly.entity_id
_entity_poly.type
_entity_poly.pdbx_seq_one_letter_code
_entity_poly.pdbx_strand_id
1 'polypeptide(L)'
;MWWSKGKSRVTEGARALASPMIMSLEPRMLFDGAVTATVADTAQADSHATAEAVKAPTADQPVASKDTHGQADATPAPAPAAVPGQSVVFVDSRVKDVDSLLQGVAPGTQVVQLDASKDGLQQIADYLDGHQGISSVQIIAHGNAGDLWLGNSYLSADNIADRSAVLAEIGKDMNVGGDILIYGCYTADGERGLNFIDSLAQLTGRDVAASSDRTGLGGDWDLEIATGNIESANVLSTTAMSDYQWGLATWTATNNANTGVGSLRAALASAQNGDIVTFSSSMTVQLTSELLINKNITVDGDLNNDGAADVILDGQYRTRVIEVTAGSIVTLDGLVITRGLVSGNGGNGGYGATGAMAGGFSTQGF
;
A
#
# COMPACT_ATOMS: atom_id res chain seq x y z
N MET A 1 -67.38 -7.04 -39.65
CA MET A 1 -67.42 -7.95 -38.48
C MET A 1 -66.48 -7.35 -37.44
N TRP A 2 -66.93 -6.54 -36.49
CA TRP A 2 -67.87 -6.76 -35.39
C TRP A 2 -67.32 -7.73 -34.30
N TRP A 3 -66.98 -7.12 -33.14
CA TRP A 3 -66.98 -7.60 -31.73
C TRP A 3 -65.87 -8.55 -31.25
N SER A 4 -65.45 -8.55 -29.97
CA SER A 4 -65.63 -7.64 -28.82
C SER A 4 -64.88 -8.15 -27.58
N LYS A 5 -64.40 -7.21 -26.76
CA LYS A 5 -64.47 -7.12 -25.28
C LYS A 5 -64.06 -8.31 -24.38
N GLY A 6 -63.28 -7.96 -23.36
CA GLY A 6 -63.33 -8.60 -22.04
C GLY A 6 -62.40 -7.93 -21.03
N LYS A 7 -62.96 -7.11 -20.14
CA LYS A 7 -62.27 -6.36 -19.06
C LYS A 7 -61.79 -7.29 -17.95
N SER A 8 -60.80 -6.85 -17.15
CA SER A 8 -60.87 -6.92 -15.67
C SER A 8 -59.91 -5.93 -14.99
N ARG A 9 -60.47 -5.15 -14.04
CA ARG A 9 -59.76 -4.34 -13.04
C ARG A 9 -59.42 -5.25 -11.86
N VAL A 10 -58.25 -5.09 -11.24
CA VAL A 10 -57.93 -5.56 -9.88
C VAL A 10 -57.02 -4.51 -9.26
N THR A 11 -57.59 -3.57 -8.50
CA THR A 11 -57.55 -3.43 -7.02
C THR A 11 -56.19 -3.04 -6.44
N GLU A 12 -56.14 -1.78 -6.05
CA GLU A 12 -55.27 -1.19 -5.04
C GLU A 12 -55.59 -1.81 -3.66
N GLY A 13 -54.56 -2.15 -2.89
CA GLY A 13 -54.73 -2.82 -1.60
C GLY A 13 -53.49 -2.76 -0.71
N ALA A 14 -53.55 -1.82 0.24
CA ALA A 14 -52.99 -1.84 1.59
C ALA A 14 -51.45 -1.87 1.81
N ARG A 15 -50.96 -0.71 2.27
CA ARG A 15 -49.75 -0.56 3.11
C ARG A 15 -49.84 -1.48 4.34
N ALA A 16 -48.80 -2.27 4.59
CA ALA A 16 -48.51 -2.84 5.89
C ALA A 16 -47.39 -2.03 6.54
N LEU A 17 -47.70 -1.35 7.65
CA LEU A 17 -46.73 -0.78 8.59
C LEU A 17 -46.32 -1.90 9.54
N ALA A 18 -45.02 -2.23 9.59
CA ALA A 18 -44.46 -3.13 10.59
C ALA A 18 -43.69 -2.33 11.66
N SER A 19 -43.97 -2.66 12.92
CA SER A 19 -43.55 -2.00 14.15
C SER A 19 -42.03 -2.08 14.42
N PRO A 20 -41.46 -1.14 15.22
CA PRO A 20 -40.04 -1.14 15.55
C PRO A 20 -39.67 -2.25 16.54
N MET A 21 -38.60 -2.98 16.25
CA MET A 21 -37.97 -3.91 17.19
C MET A 21 -37.08 -3.12 18.18
N ILE A 22 -37.40 -3.23 19.47
CA ILE A 22 -36.53 -2.79 20.57
C ILE A 22 -35.43 -3.85 20.73
N MET A 23 -34.18 -3.50 20.39
CA MET A 23 -33.02 -4.35 20.67
C MET A 23 -32.53 -4.13 22.10
N SER A 24 -32.37 -5.21 22.86
CA SER A 24 -31.74 -5.21 24.18
C SER A 24 -30.22 -5.14 24.01
N LEU A 25 -29.57 -4.18 24.67
CA LEU A 25 -28.11 -4.06 24.70
C LEU A 25 -27.52 -5.08 25.68
N GLU A 26 -26.41 -5.71 25.32
CA GLU A 26 -25.69 -6.69 26.13
C GLU A 26 -24.80 -6.00 27.19
N PRO A 27 -24.54 -6.64 28.35
CA PRO A 27 -23.72 -6.04 29.41
C PRO A 27 -22.25 -6.01 29.03
N ARG A 28 -21.61 -4.83 29.04
CA ARG A 28 -20.15 -4.71 28.98
C ARG A 28 -19.56 -4.96 30.38
N MET A 29 -18.71 -5.98 30.51
CA MET A 29 -17.83 -6.13 31.67
C MET A 29 -16.62 -5.19 31.51
N LEU A 30 -16.41 -4.32 32.49
CA LEU A 30 -15.26 -3.42 32.57
C LEU A 30 -14.10 -4.16 33.23
N PHE A 31 -13.02 -4.41 32.50
CA PHE A 31 -11.76 -4.91 33.07
C PHE A 31 -10.88 -3.73 33.45
N ASP A 32 -10.65 -3.56 34.75
CA ASP A 32 -9.69 -2.61 35.31
C ASP A 32 -8.27 -3.22 35.22
N GLY A 33 -7.45 -2.65 34.34
CA GLY A 33 -6.10 -3.11 34.05
C GLY A 33 -5.03 -2.18 34.64
N ALA A 34 -5.02 -1.99 35.95
CA ALA A 34 -3.89 -1.36 36.64
C ALA A 34 -2.82 -2.42 36.97
N VAL A 35 -1.81 -2.57 36.11
CA VAL A 35 -0.61 -3.36 36.40
C VAL A 35 0.48 -2.42 36.92
N THR A 36 0.76 -2.51 38.22
CA THR A 36 1.94 -1.90 38.85
C THR A 36 3.15 -2.81 38.66
N ALA A 37 4.11 -2.38 37.86
CA ALA A 37 5.42 -3.03 37.79
C ALA A 37 6.20 -2.72 39.08
N THR A 38 6.32 -3.72 39.95
CA THR A 38 7.19 -3.67 41.13
C THR A 38 8.45 -4.44 40.80
N VAL A 39 9.57 -3.74 40.58
CA VAL A 39 10.89 -4.39 40.48
C VAL A 39 11.42 -4.51 41.91
N ALA A 40 11.41 -5.72 42.45
CA ALA A 40 12.07 -6.06 43.70
C ALA A 40 13.50 -6.50 43.38
N ASP A 41 14.47 -5.71 43.84
CA ASP A 41 15.88 -6.07 43.85
C ASP A 41 16.17 -6.79 45.19
N THR A 42 16.62 -8.04 45.13
CA THR A 42 16.96 -8.83 46.33
C THR A 42 18.46 -8.87 46.55
N ALA A 43 18.81 -8.49 47.78
CA ALA A 43 20.12 -8.39 48.44
C ALA A 43 21.02 -9.65 48.36
N GLN A 44 22.35 -9.49 48.55
CA GLN A 44 22.97 -9.39 49.89
C GLN A 44 24.52 -9.31 49.92
N ALA A 45 24.99 -8.33 50.72
CA ALA A 45 26.17 -8.20 51.60
C ALA A 45 27.59 -8.70 51.23
N ASP A 46 28.58 -7.80 51.38
CA ASP A 46 29.58 -7.97 52.45
C ASP A 46 30.31 -6.66 52.90
N SER A 47 30.21 -6.41 54.22
CA SER A 47 31.18 -5.88 55.21
C SER A 47 31.98 -4.53 55.08
N HIS A 48 31.80 -3.72 56.15
CA HIS A 48 32.76 -2.90 56.95
C HIS A 48 33.20 -1.47 56.55
N ALA A 49 32.70 -0.49 57.33
CA ALA A 49 33.43 0.31 58.34
C ALA A 49 33.39 1.87 58.24
N THR A 50 33.06 2.46 59.40
CA THR A 50 33.42 3.77 59.98
C THR A 50 32.57 5.02 59.69
N ALA A 51 32.52 5.87 60.73
CA ALA A 51 31.44 6.77 61.13
C ALA A 51 31.80 8.25 61.01
N GLU A 52 30.79 9.12 60.93
CA GLU A 52 30.67 10.44 61.59
C GLU A 52 29.28 11.03 61.25
N ALA A 53 28.34 11.13 62.21
CA ALA A 53 27.90 12.37 62.89
C ALA A 53 27.64 13.55 61.91
N VAL A 54 26.46 14.18 61.82
CA VAL A 54 25.89 15.11 62.82
C VAL A 54 24.42 15.46 62.47
N LYS A 55 23.50 15.18 63.42
CA LYS A 55 22.43 16.02 64.00
C LYS A 55 21.42 16.79 63.10
N ALA A 56 20.15 16.38 63.21
CA ALA A 56 18.94 17.20 62.97
C ALA A 56 18.58 18.09 64.18
N PRO A 57 17.77 19.14 63.99
CA PRO A 57 16.48 19.21 64.72
C PRO A 57 15.30 19.65 63.82
N THR A 58 14.13 18.97 63.87
CA THR A 58 12.88 19.31 64.61
C THR A 58 12.31 20.72 64.30
N ALA A 59 11.02 20.96 64.12
CA ALA A 59 9.79 20.24 64.44
C ALA A 59 8.59 20.82 63.65
N ASP A 60 7.48 20.07 63.67
CA ASP A 60 6.08 20.50 63.70
C ASP A 60 5.47 21.35 62.57
N GLN A 61 4.35 20.81 62.08
CA GLN A 61 3.40 21.43 61.15
C GLN A 61 2.72 22.67 61.73
N PRO A 62 2.18 23.55 60.86
CA PRO A 62 0.71 23.59 60.75
C PRO A 62 0.17 23.73 59.31
N VAL A 63 -1.04 23.22 59.15
CA VAL A 63 -1.99 23.26 58.04
C VAL A 63 -2.22 24.64 57.39
N ALA A 64 -2.23 24.67 56.04
CA ALA A 64 -2.94 25.58 55.11
C ALA A 64 -2.44 25.24 53.69
N SER A 65 -3.17 25.32 52.59
CA SER A 65 -4.55 25.61 52.27
C SER A 65 -4.80 24.97 50.89
N LYS A 66 -6.06 24.78 50.60
CA LYS A 66 -6.60 24.10 49.43
C LYS A 66 -6.41 24.96 48.18
N ASP A 67 -5.29 24.82 47.46
CA ASP A 67 -5.13 25.42 46.13
C ASP A 67 -5.29 24.34 45.06
N THR A 68 -6.53 24.26 44.58
CA THR A 68 -6.91 23.56 43.35
C THR A 68 -6.28 24.28 42.16
N HIS A 69 -5.15 23.79 41.68
CA HIS A 69 -4.79 23.96 40.27
C HIS A 69 -5.36 22.78 39.49
N GLY A 70 -6.62 22.94 39.09
CA GLY A 70 -7.20 22.16 38.01
C GLY A 70 -6.49 22.55 36.73
N GLN A 71 -5.53 21.73 36.32
CA GLN A 71 -5.10 21.71 34.94
C GLN A 71 -6.21 20.99 34.19
N ALA A 72 -7.19 21.79 33.72
CA ALA A 72 -8.16 21.31 32.76
C ALA A 72 -7.37 20.80 31.55
N ASP A 73 -7.58 19.54 31.20
CA ASP A 73 -7.28 19.05 29.86
C ASP A 73 -7.88 20.07 28.89
N ALA A 74 -7.02 20.82 28.21
CA ALA A 74 -7.44 21.65 27.11
C ALA A 74 -7.95 20.68 26.05
N THR A 75 -9.26 20.73 25.77
CA THR A 75 -9.84 20.09 24.61
C THR A 75 -8.96 20.46 23.40
N PRO A 76 -8.47 19.48 22.62
CA PRO A 76 -7.69 19.78 21.42
C PRO A 76 -8.41 20.85 20.61
N ALA A 77 -7.70 21.91 20.25
CA ALA A 77 -8.26 22.93 19.36
C ALA A 77 -8.78 22.21 18.10
N PRO A 78 -10.00 22.53 17.62
CA PRO A 78 -10.52 21.90 16.40
C PRO A 78 -9.50 22.08 15.28
N ALA A 79 -9.20 20.99 14.55
CA ALA A 79 -8.44 21.09 13.33
C ALA A 79 -9.08 22.16 12.42
N PRO A 80 -8.29 23.01 11.73
CA PRO A 80 -8.83 24.00 10.82
C PRO A 80 -9.75 23.33 9.80
N ALA A 81 -10.95 23.88 9.58
CA ALA A 81 -11.87 23.34 8.58
C ALA A 81 -11.24 23.41 7.18
N ALA A 82 -11.37 22.32 6.42
CA ALA A 82 -10.88 22.20 5.06
C ALA A 82 -11.34 23.36 4.16
N VAL A 83 -10.39 23.98 3.46
CA VAL A 83 -10.70 25.00 2.45
C VAL A 83 -11.04 24.31 1.13
N PRO A 84 -12.27 24.46 0.60
CA PRO A 84 -12.67 23.80 -0.65
C PRO A 84 -11.78 24.19 -1.83
N GLY A 85 -11.59 23.25 -2.75
CA GLY A 85 -10.67 23.42 -3.86
C GLY A 85 -10.90 22.41 -4.99
N GLN A 86 -9.93 22.37 -5.90
CA GLN A 86 -9.87 21.41 -6.98
C GLN A 86 -9.29 20.08 -6.49
N SER A 87 -9.62 19.01 -7.21
CA SER A 87 -9.02 17.70 -7.02
C SER A 87 -8.03 17.41 -8.14
N VAL A 88 -6.91 16.76 -7.79
CA VAL A 88 -5.97 16.19 -8.74
C VAL A 88 -5.79 14.71 -8.44
N VAL A 89 -5.75 13.89 -9.48
CA VAL A 89 -5.35 12.48 -9.40
C VAL A 89 -4.01 12.29 -10.09
N PHE A 90 -3.02 11.85 -9.32
CA PHE A 90 -1.74 11.38 -9.81
C PHE A 90 -1.81 9.88 -10.01
N VAL A 91 -1.32 9.39 -11.16
CA VAL A 91 -1.25 7.96 -11.43
C VAL A 91 0.18 7.56 -11.77
N ASP A 92 0.70 6.58 -11.05
CA ASP A 92 1.98 5.97 -11.40
C ASP A 92 1.90 5.28 -12.78
N SER A 93 2.95 5.44 -13.58
CA SER A 93 3.02 4.87 -14.93
C SER A 93 2.93 3.35 -15.00
N ARG A 94 3.23 2.63 -13.91
CA ARG A 94 3.18 1.16 -13.90
C ARG A 94 1.78 0.60 -13.73
N VAL A 95 0.82 1.45 -13.32
CA VAL A 95 -0.59 1.08 -13.20
C VAL A 95 -1.14 0.66 -14.56
N LYS A 96 -1.57 -0.60 -14.66
CA LYS A 96 -2.05 -1.17 -15.93
C LYS A 96 -3.42 -0.64 -16.33
N ASP A 97 -3.62 -0.43 -17.62
CA ASP A 97 -4.92 -0.04 -18.20
C ASP A 97 -5.57 1.16 -17.49
N VAL A 98 -4.76 2.12 -17.06
CA VAL A 98 -5.25 3.29 -16.33
C VAL A 98 -6.29 4.09 -17.13
N ASP A 99 -6.22 4.06 -18.46
CA ASP A 99 -7.18 4.74 -19.34
C ASP A 99 -8.63 4.26 -19.14
N SER A 100 -8.86 2.99 -18.78
CA SER A 100 -10.20 2.50 -18.46
C SER A 100 -10.72 3.07 -17.15
N LEU A 101 -9.83 3.23 -16.16
CA LEU A 101 -10.13 3.83 -14.87
C LEU A 101 -10.40 5.34 -15.01
N LEU A 102 -9.59 6.04 -15.81
CA LEU A 102 -9.65 7.49 -15.98
C LEU A 102 -10.89 7.97 -16.77
N GLN A 103 -11.55 7.08 -17.53
CA GLN A 103 -12.85 7.37 -18.14
C GLN A 103 -13.94 7.68 -17.09
N GLY A 104 -13.77 7.20 -15.86
CA GLY A 104 -14.68 7.45 -14.75
C GLY A 104 -14.33 8.65 -13.88
N VAL A 105 -13.32 9.44 -14.22
CA VAL A 105 -12.89 10.57 -13.39
C VAL A 105 -13.96 11.68 -13.37
N ALA A 106 -14.22 12.20 -12.17
CA ALA A 106 -15.20 13.25 -11.93
C ALA A 106 -14.86 14.52 -12.73
N PRO A 107 -15.85 15.18 -13.36
CA PRO A 107 -15.61 16.39 -14.14
C PRO A 107 -14.89 17.48 -13.36
N GLY A 108 -13.88 18.09 -13.97
CA GLY A 108 -13.08 19.16 -13.35
C GLY A 108 -11.91 18.66 -12.50
N THR A 109 -11.75 17.34 -12.32
CA THR A 109 -10.54 16.75 -11.72
C THR A 109 -9.38 16.84 -12.69
N GLN A 110 -8.22 17.28 -12.20
CA GLN A 110 -6.98 17.28 -12.95
C GLN A 110 -6.36 15.87 -12.91
N VAL A 111 -5.86 15.39 -14.05
CA VAL A 111 -5.23 14.06 -14.15
C VAL A 111 -3.78 14.25 -14.53
N VAL A 112 -2.87 13.65 -13.76
CA VAL A 112 -1.43 13.71 -13.97
C VAL A 112 -0.86 12.31 -13.96
N GLN A 113 -0.28 11.87 -15.08
CA GLN A 113 0.49 10.63 -15.08
C GLN A 113 1.94 10.92 -14.69
N LEU A 114 2.45 10.19 -13.71
CA LEU A 114 3.83 10.30 -13.26
C LEU A 114 4.75 9.63 -14.28
N ASP A 115 5.83 10.31 -14.64
CA ASP A 115 6.87 9.79 -15.50
C ASP A 115 7.69 8.72 -14.76
N ALA A 116 7.79 7.53 -15.36
CA ALA A 116 8.52 6.38 -14.80
C ALA A 116 9.99 6.67 -14.52
N SER A 117 10.60 7.60 -15.25
CA SER A 117 12.04 7.89 -15.20
C SER A 117 12.42 8.97 -14.18
N LYS A 118 11.45 9.55 -13.48
CA LYS A 118 11.65 10.68 -12.56
C LYS A 118 11.13 10.36 -11.17
N ASP A 119 11.66 11.08 -10.19
CA ASP A 119 11.21 10.96 -8.81
C ASP A 119 9.74 11.40 -8.72
N GLY A 120 8.84 10.48 -8.36
CA GLY A 120 7.41 10.73 -8.38
C GLY A 120 6.95 11.71 -7.29
N LEU A 121 7.60 11.71 -6.13
CA LEU A 121 7.32 12.72 -5.09
C LEU A 121 7.68 14.13 -5.56
N GLN A 122 8.83 14.28 -6.21
CA GLN A 122 9.22 15.58 -6.76
C GLN A 122 8.25 16.04 -7.85
N GLN A 123 7.78 15.12 -8.71
CA GLN A 123 6.77 15.45 -9.72
C GLN A 123 5.45 15.95 -9.12
N ILE A 124 5.02 15.36 -8.00
CA ILE A 124 3.82 15.82 -7.27
C ILE A 124 4.06 17.22 -6.69
N ALA A 125 5.20 17.44 -6.02
CA ALA A 125 5.57 18.74 -5.46
C ALA A 125 5.61 19.83 -6.54
N ASP A 126 6.33 19.59 -7.64
CA ASP A 126 6.48 20.52 -8.76
C ASP A 126 5.11 20.86 -9.41
N TYR A 127 4.22 19.87 -9.48
CA TYR A 127 2.86 20.10 -9.97
C TYR A 127 2.07 21.02 -9.04
N LEU A 128 2.09 20.75 -7.74
CA LEU A 128 1.30 21.50 -6.75
C LEU A 128 1.81 22.94 -6.57
N ASP A 129 3.12 23.19 -6.63
CA ASP A 129 3.68 24.55 -6.60
C ASP A 129 3.07 25.43 -7.71
N GLY A 130 2.92 24.85 -8.91
CA GLY A 130 2.32 25.51 -10.07
C GLY A 130 0.78 25.57 -10.06
N HIS A 131 0.09 24.83 -9.18
CA HIS A 131 -1.37 24.66 -9.18
C HIS A 131 -1.96 24.96 -7.81
N GLN A 132 -2.32 26.22 -7.60
CA GLN A 132 -2.90 26.68 -6.34
C GLN A 132 -4.38 26.29 -6.19
N GLY A 133 -4.84 26.12 -4.96
CA GLY A 133 -6.24 25.84 -4.66
C GLY A 133 -6.63 24.36 -4.74
N ILE A 134 -5.66 23.44 -4.61
CA ILE A 134 -5.90 22.00 -4.53
C ILE A 134 -6.31 21.63 -3.11
N SER A 135 -7.48 21.00 -2.95
CA SER A 135 -7.94 20.48 -1.66
C SER A 135 -7.94 18.97 -1.58
N SER A 136 -7.78 18.27 -2.70
CA SER A 136 -7.71 16.80 -2.74
C SER A 136 -6.61 16.36 -3.69
N VAL A 137 -5.67 15.59 -3.16
CA VAL A 137 -4.66 14.86 -3.92
C VAL A 137 -5.00 13.39 -3.84
N GLN A 138 -5.25 12.75 -4.98
CA GLN A 138 -5.47 11.31 -5.06
C GLN A 138 -4.28 10.68 -5.77
N ILE A 139 -3.79 9.56 -5.25
CA ILE A 139 -2.62 8.88 -5.79
C ILE A 139 -3.02 7.44 -6.08
N ILE A 140 -2.88 7.01 -7.33
CA ILE A 140 -3.12 5.64 -7.77
C ILE A 140 -1.78 5.05 -8.13
N ALA A 141 -1.33 4.08 -7.36
CA ALA A 141 0.01 3.52 -7.48
C ALA A 141 0.07 2.10 -6.93
N HIS A 142 1.12 1.37 -7.33
CA HIS A 142 1.38 0.07 -6.74
C HIS A 142 2.00 0.23 -5.34
N GLY A 143 1.53 -0.56 -4.38
CA GLY A 143 1.99 -0.52 -2.99
C GLY A 143 2.01 -1.88 -2.30
N ASN A 144 2.51 -1.86 -1.07
CA ASN A 144 2.47 -2.94 -0.08
C ASN A 144 2.57 -2.31 1.33
N ALA A 145 2.56 -3.12 2.40
CA ALA A 145 2.61 -2.68 3.79
C ALA A 145 3.71 -1.64 4.07
N GLY A 146 3.27 -0.38 4.19
CA GLY A 146 4.11 0.79 4.44
C GLY A 146 5.03 1.17 3.28
N ASP A 147 4.61 0.96 2.04
CA ASP A 147 5.34 1.43 0.85
C ASP A 147 4.46 1.77 -0.37
N LEU A 148 5.03 2.57 -1.28
CA LEU A 148 4.41 3.01 -2.52
C LEU A 148 5.46 3.26 -3.61
N TRP A 149 5.15 2.87 -4.85
CA TRP A 149 5.93 3.20 -6.04
C TRP A 149 5.40 4.44 -6.76
N LEU A 150 6.27 5.44 -6.94
CA LEU A 150 5.93 6.70 -7.59
C LEU A 150 7.05 7.12 -8.57
N GLY A 151 6.81 7.03 -9.88
CA GLY A 151 7.85 7.25 -10.88
C GLY A 151 9.02 6.29 -10.61
N ASN A 152 10.27 6.74 -10.63
CA ASN A 152 11.42 5.89 -10.27
C ASN A 152 11.69 5.82 -8.74
N SER A 153 10.84 6.42 -7.92
CA SER A 153 11.02 6.48 -6.47
C SER A 153 10.18 5.44 -5.75
N TYR A 154 10.80 4.79 -4.76
CA TYR A 154 10.13 3.89 -3.83
C TYR A 154 10.07 4.59 -2.46
N LEU A 155 8.89 5.03 -2.08
CA LEU A 155 8.63 5.65 -0.78
C LEU A 155 8.22 4.56 0.20
N SER A 156 8.84 4.50 1.38
CA SER A 156 8.53 3.47 2.37
C SER A 156 8.69 3.96 3.81
N ALA A 157 8.18 3.20 4.76
CA ALA A 157 8.36 3.43 6.19
C ALA A 157 9.84 3.57 6.60
N ASP A 158 10.77 2.96 5.86
CA ASP A 158 12.20 2.97 6.20
C ASP A 158 12.92 4.24 5.71
N ASN A 159 12.38 4.93 4.69
CA ASN A 159 13.04 6.08 4.06
C ASN A 159 12.22 7.37 4.09
N ILE A 160 10.97 7.34 4.58
CA ILE A 160 10.06 8.49 4.55
C ILE A 160 10.62 9.72 5.29
N ALA A 161 11.37 9.52 6.37
CA ALA A 161 12.00 10.61 7.13
C ALA A 161 13.00 11.42 6.27
N ASP A 162 13.75 10.74 5.41
CA ASP A 162 14.71 11.37 4.48
C ASP A 162 14.00 12.17 3.38
N ARG A 163 12.70 11.93 3.18
CA ARG A 163 11.84 12.62 2.19
C ARG A 163 11.04 13.78 2.80
N SER A 164 11.30 14.13 4.06
CA SER A 164 10.57 15.17 4.80
C SER A 164 10.48 16.53 4.09
N ALA A 165 11.54 16.97 3.41
CA ALA A 165 11.56 18.27 2.72
C ALA A 165 10.53 18.33 1.59
N VAL A 166 10.54 17.36 0.67
CA VAL A 166 9.59 17.33 -0.47
C VAL A 166 8.16 17.07 0.01
N LEU A 167 7.97 16.27 1.06
CA LEU A 167 6.64 16.05 1.66
C LEU A 167 6.07 17.33 2.28
N ALA A 168 6.92 18.14 2.92
CA ALA A 168 6.50 19.44 3.45
C ALA A 168 6.13 20.44 2.34
N GLU A 169 6.81 20.39 1.19
CA GLU A 169 6.46 21.20 0.00
C GLU A 169 5.08 20.80 -0.54
N ILE A 170 4.84 19.50 -0.79
CA ILE A 170 3.53 18.96 -1.19
C ILE A 170 2.43 19.46 -0.25
N GLY A 171 2.66 19.30 1.04
CA GLY A 171 1.76 19.76 2.08
C GLY A 171 1.47 21.25 1.98
N LYS A 172 2.50 22.08 1.96
CA LYS A 172 2.41 23.54 1.93
C LYS A 172 1.59 24.06 0.74
N ASP A 173 1.71 23.44 -0.43
CA ASP A 173 1.09 23.93 -1.66
C ASP A 173 -0.36 23.42 -1.85
N MET A 174 -0.81 22.51 -0.99
CA MET A 174 -2.22 22.18 -0.83
C MET A 174 -2.95 23.16 0.09
N ASN A 175 -4.25 23.34 -0.14
CA ASN A 175 -5.14 24.09 0.76
C ASN A 175 -5.05 23.57 2.20
N VAL A 176 -5.32 24.47 3.16
CA VAL A 176 -5.44 24.10 4.57
C VAL A 176 -6.57 23.09 4.75
N GLY A 177 -6.27 21.98 5.43
CA GLY A 177 -7.19 20.85 5.60
C GLY A 177 -7.50 20.12 4.29
N GLY A 178 -6.60 20.17 3.30
CA GLY A 178 -6.71 19.31 2.13
C GLY A 178 -6.27 17.87 2.44
N ASP A 179 -6.80 16.92 1.67
CA ASP A 179 -6.62 15.49 1.91
C ASP A 179 -5.73 14.82 0.87
N ILE A 180 -4.98 13.81 1.29
CA ILE A 180 -4.22 12.91 0.43
C ILE A 180 -4.83 11.51 0.49
N LEU A 181 -5.37 11.02 -0.62
CA LEU A 181 -6.02 9.72 -0.73
C LEU A 181 -5.13 8.78 -1.55
N ILE A 182 -4.69 7.67 -0.96
CA ILE A 182 -3.73 6.75 -1.57
C ILE A 182 -4.40 5.41 -1.87
N TYR A 183 -4.62 5.20 -3.16
CA TYR A 183 -5.10 3.94 -3.73
C TYR A 183 -3.90 3.08 -4.13
N GLY A 184 -3.46 2.24 -3.20
CA GLY A 184 -2.37 1.28 -3.41
C GLY A 184 -2.53 0.12 -2.43
N CYS A 185 -2.40 -1.11 -2.94
CA CYS A 185 -2.70 -2.29 -2.13
C CYS A 185 -1.88 -2.33 -0.84
N TYR A 186 -2.54 -2.59 0.28
CA TYR A 186 -1.94 -2.83 1.59
C TYR A 186 -1.07 -1.69 2.11
N THR A 187 -1.10 -0.49 1.50
CA THR A 187 -0.21 0.62 1.88
C THR A 187 -0.27 0.93 3.37
N ALA A 188 -1.47 0.84 3.95
CA ALA A 188 -1.74 1.06 5.37
C ALA A 188 -1.89 -0.22 6.20
N ASP A 189 -1.51 -1.39 5.66
CA ASP A 189 -1.65 -2.67 6.35
C ASP A 189 -0.64 -2.84 7.50
N GLY A 190 -1.15 -3.36 8.62
CA GLY A 190 -0.36 -3.66 9.81
C GLY A 190 0.34 -2.46 10.45
N GLU A 191 1.13 -2.73 11.48
CA GLU A 191 1.86 -1.68 12.23
C GLU A 191 2.80 -0.87 11.34
N ARG A 192 3.40 -1.51 10.33
CA ARG A 192 4.29 -0.85 9.37
C ARG A 192 3.53 0.16 8.50
N GLY A 193 2.38 -0.23 7.95
CA GLY A 193 1.54 0.65 7.15
C GLY A 193 0.97 1.81 7.97
N LEU A 194 0.48 1.55 9.19
CA LEU A 194 -0.01 2.61 10.08
C LEU A 194 1.06 3.66 10.37
N ASN A 195 2.28 3.24 10.75
CA ASN A 195 3.39 4.16 11.00
C ASN A 195 3.78 4.96 9.75
N PHE A 196 3.66 4.35 8.57
CA PHE A 196 3.92 5.01 7.29
C PHE A 196 2.90 6.12 7.01
N ILE A 197 1.61 5.84 7.17
CA ILE A 197 0.53 6.83 6.97
C ILE A 197 0.62 7.96 8.00
N ASP A 198 0.86 7.64 9.28
CA ASP A 198 1.05 8.65 10.34
C ASP A 198 2.23 9.58 10.02
N SER A 199 3.36 9.01 9.58
CA SER A 199 4.54 9.80 9.19
C SER A 199 4.25 10.67 7.98
N LEU A 200 3.51 10.17 6.99
CA LEU A 200 3.15 10.93 5.81
C LEU A 200 2.23 12.11 6.15
N ALA A 201 1.23 11.88 7.00
CA ALA A 201 0.35 12.93 7.50
C ALA A 201 1.10 14.00 8.30
N GLN A 202 2.02 13.57 9.17
CA GLN A 202 2.85 14.48 9.95
C GLN A 202 3.76 15.35 9.08
N LEU A 203 4.41 14.74 8.07
CA LEU A 203 5.40 15.42 7.23
C LEU A 203 4.76 16.35 6.20
N THR A 204 3.55 16.02 5.72
CA THR A 204 2.77 16.88 4.81
C THR A 204 1.92 17.90 5.58
N GLY A 205 1.57 17.62 6.84
CA GLY A 205 0.58 18.41 7.57
C GLY A 205 -0.81 18.35 6.93
N ARG A 206 -1.14 17.22 6.30
CA ARG A 206 -2.42 16.95 5.62
C ARG A 206 -3.04 15.69 6.20
N ASP A 207 -4.35 15.60 6.07
CA ASP A 207 -5.08 14.40 6.42
C ASP A 207 -4.86 13.37 5.30
N VAL A 208 -4.65 12.11 5.67
CA VAL A 208 -4.23 11.05 4.74
C VAL A 208 -5.15 9.87 4.92
N ALA A 209 -5.61 9.30 3.82
CA ALA A 209 -6.31 8.02 3.81
C ALA A 209 -5.68 7.04 2.84
N ALA A 210 -5.64 5.76 3.19
CA ALA A 210 -4.99 4.72 2.40
C ALA A 210 -5.65 3.35 2.61
N SER A 211 -5.56 2.48 1.60
CA SER A 211 -6.04 1.09 1.69
C SER A 211 -5.12 0.26 2.59
N SER A 212 -5.74 -0.53 3.47
CA SER A 212 -5.12 -1.56 4.30
C SER A 212 -5.24 -2.96 3.71
N ASP A 213 -6.00 -3.12 2.63
CA ASP A 213 -6.12 -4.37 1.91
C ASP A 213 -5.88 -4.19 0.39
N ARG A 214 -6.33 -5.15 -0.41
CA ARG A 214 -6.09 -5.15 -1.85
C ARG A 214 -6.97 -4.10 -2.55
N THR A 215 -6.34 -3.12 -3.19
CA THR A 215 -7.03 -2.17 -4.06
C THR A 215 -7.22 -2.71 -5.48
N GLY A 216 -8.43 -2.57 -6.04
CA GLY A 216 -8.78 -2.98 -7.40
C GLY A 216 -9.23 -4.44 -7.51
N LEU A 217 -8.87 -5.13 -8.60
CA LEU A 217 -9.34 -6.49 -8.85
C LEU A 217 -8.90 -7.44 -7.73
N GLY A 218 -9.87 -8.06 -7.05
CA GLY A 218 -9.63 -9.02 -5.97
C GLY A 218 -9.69 -8.43 -4.56
N GLY A 219 -9.94 -7.12 -4.43
CA GLY A 219 -10.39 -6.47 -3.20
C GLY A 219 -11.39 -5.37 -3.53
N ASP A 220 -11.18 -4.15 -3.06
CA ASP A 220 -12.09 -3.02 -3.29
C ASP A 220 -11.34 -1.68 -3.52
N TRP A 221 -12.02 -0.56 -3.34
CA TRP A 221 -11.47 0.80 -3.52
C TRP A 221 -11.72 1.67 -2.28
N ASP A 222 -12.05 1.03 -1.16
CA ASP A 222 -12.21 1.72 0.11
C ASP A 222 -10.82 2.09 0.66
N LEU A 223 -10.81 3.10 1.53
CA LEU A 223 -9.62 3.55 2.25
C LEU A 223 -9.94 3.39 3.73
N GLU A 224 -9.53 2.26 4.31
CA GLU A 224 -9.96 1.85 5.66
C GLU A 224 -9.21 2.62 6.75
N ILE A 225 -8.01 3.11 6.43
CA ILE A 225 -7.15 3.83 7.35
C ILE A 225 -7.13 5.30 6.97
N ALA A 226 -7.38 6.15 7.96
CA ALA A 226 -7.28 7.59 7.83
C ALA A 226 -6.63 8.24 9.06
N THR A 227 -5.88 9.30 8.82
CA THR A 227 -5.35 10.21 9.84
C THR A 227 -6.02 11.56 9.67
N GLY A 228 -6.70 12.04 10.72
CA GLY A 228 -7.50 13.26 10.66
C GLY A 228 -8.91 13.02 10.13
N ASN A 229 -9.51 14.05 9.54
CA ASN A 229 -10.83 13.96 8.91
C ASN A 229 -10.66 13.96 7.40
N ILE A 230 -11.43 13.14 6.69
CA ILE A 230 -11.37 13.11 5.22
C ILE A 230 -12.67 13.71 4.70
N GLU A 231 -12.60 14.94 4.20
CA GLU A 231 -13.75 15.63 3.59
C GLU A 231 -13.82 15.44 2.07
N SER A 232 -12.71 15.05 1.44
CA SER A 232 -12.60 14.83 0.00
C SER A 232 -13.37 13.59 -0.44
N ALA A 233 -14.12 13.73 -1.53
CA ALA A 233 -14.77 12.62 -2.19
C ALA A 233 -13.80 11.91 -3.16
N ASN A 234 -13.97 10.59 -3.32
CA ASN A 234 -13.32 9.82 -4.37
C ASN A 234 -13.68 10.41 -5.76
N VAL A 235 -12.67 10.64 -6.61
CA VAL A 235 -12.87 11.20 -7.96
C VAL A 235 -13.21 10.14 -9.00
N LEU A 236 -13.05 8.86 -8.71
CA LEU A 236 -13.36 7.75 -9.60
C LEU A 236 -14.82 7.35 -9.48
N SER A 237 -15.49 7.14 -10.61
CA SER A 237 -16.84 6.60 -10.63
C SER A 237 -16.89 5.14 -10.17
N THR A 238 -17.99 4.75 -9.53
CA THR A 238 -18.24 3.35 -9.14
C THR A 238 -18.12 2.37 -10.30
N THR A 239 -18.57 2.75 -11.50
CA THR A 239 -18.46 1.88 -12.70
C THR A 239 -17.03 1.68 -13.13
N ALA A 240 -16.23 2.73 -13.21
CA ALA A 240 -14.81 2.59 -13.59
C ALA A 240 -14.04 1.74 -12.57
N MET A 241 -14.32 1.94 -11.27
CA MET A 241 -13.75 1.13 -10.20
C MET A 241 -14.18 -0.35 -10.27
N SER A 242 -15.45 -0.64 -10.57
CA SER A 242 -15.95 -2.03 -10.68
C SER A 242 -15.46 -2.75 -11.92
N ASP A 243 -15.25 -2.01 -13.01
CA ASP A 243 -14.85 -2.55 -14.31
C ASP A 243 -13.32 -2.74 -14.40
N TYR A 244 -12.55 -2.13 -13.50
CA TYR A 244 -11.10 -2.23 -13.49
C TYR A 244 -10.63 -3.67 -13.16
N GLN A 245 -9.93 -4.29 -14.10
CA GLN A 245 -9.54 -5.71 -14.05
C GLN A 245 -8.12 -5.95 -13.52
N TRP A 246 -7.55 -4.99 -12.79
CA TRP A 246 -6.16 -5.04 -12.34
C TRP A 246 -6.07 -4.68 -10.87
N GLY A 247 -5.13 -5.30 -10.14
CA GLY A 247 -4.80 -4.88 -8.78
C GLY A 247 -3.51 -4.07 -8.73
N LEU A 248 -3.32 -3.41 -7.59
CA LEU A 248 -2.25 -2.43 -7.37
C LEU A 248 -1.20 -2.93 -6.36
N ALA A 249 -0.90 -4.23 -6.31
CA ALA A 249 0.06 -4.77 -5.34
C ALA A 249 1.48 -4.85 -5.90
N THR A 250 2.47 -4.66 -5.02
CA THR A 250 3.88 -4.95 -5.28
C THR A 250 4.34 -6.11 -4.40
N TRP A 251 4.94 -7.14 -5.00
CA TRP A 251 5.53 -8.27 -4.29
C TRP A 251 7.04 -8.29 -4.45
N THR A 252 7.76 -8.23 -3.34
CA THR A 252 9.23 -8.13 -3.35
C THR A 252 9.89 -9.47 -3.04
N ALA A 253 10.73 -9.94 -3.97
CA ALA A 253 11.67 -11.00 -3.68
C ALA A 253 12.81 -10.46 -2.81
N THR A 254 12.90 -10.94 -1.57
CA THR A 254 13.88 -10.50 -0.58
C THR A 254 15.16 -11.33 -0.56
N ASN A 255 15.18 -12.45 -1.28
CA ASN A 255 16.36 -13.28 -1.43
C ASN A 255 16.41 -14.00 -2.79
N ASN A 256 17.57 -14.57 -3.10
CA ASN A 256 17.84 -15.24 -4.37
C ASN A 256 17.68 -16.78 -4.32
N ALA A 257 17.00 -17.31 -3.31
CA ALA A 257 16.77 -18.74 -3.19
C ALA A 257 15.84 -19.25 -4.31
N ASN A 258 16.00 -20.51 -4.72
CA ASN A 258 15.10 -21.12 -5.71
C ASN A 258 13.67 -21.25 -5.17
N THR A 259 13.47 -21.54 -3.89
CA THR A 259 12.14 -21.69 -3.28
C THR A 259 12.14 -21.15 -1.85
N GLY A 260 10.95 -21.06 -1.25
CA GLY A 260 10.78 -20.67 0.14
C GLY A 260 10.40 -19.20 0.31
N VAL A 261 10.19 -18.80 1.55
CA VAL A 261 9.80 -17.43 1.92
C VAL A 261 10.84 -16.43 1.41
N GLY A 262 10.37 -15.34 0.81
CA GLY A 262 11.20 -14.28 0.24
C GLY A 262 11.80 -14.59 -1.13
N SER A 263 11.64 -15.81 -1.66
CA SER A 263 12.08 -16.12 -3.03
C SER A 263 11.18 -15.48 -4.09
N LEU A 264 11.73 -15.26 -5.29
CA LEU A 264 10.96 -14.84 -6.47
C LEU A 264 9.74 -15.76 -6.72
N ARG A 265 9.88 -17.06 -6.45
CA ARG A 265 8.79 -18.02 -6.64
C ARG A 265 7.65 -17.81 -5.67
N ALA A 266 7.96 -17.47 -4.42
CA ALA A 266 6.94 -17.13 -3.44
C ALA A 266 6.23 -15.83 -3.84
N ALA A 267 6.97 -14.83 -4.30
CA ALA A 267 6.38 -13.58 -4.80
C ALA A 267 5.45 -13.82 -6.01
N LEU A 268 5.90 -14.57 -7.02
CA LEU A 268 5.07 -14.97 -8.17
C LEU A 268 3.84 -15.78 -7.77
N ALA A 269 3.94 -16.61 -6.73
CA ALA A 269 2.82 -17.39 -6.22
C ALA A 269 1.76 -16.49 -5.56
N SER A 270 2.17 -15.50 -4.78
CA SER A 270 1.29 -14.51 -4.12
C SER A 270 0.67 -13.49 -5.07
N ALA A 271 1.40 -13.12 -6.14
CA ALA A 271 0.92 -12.15 -7.12
C ALA A 271 -0.41 -12.55 -7.76
N GLN A 272 -1.20 -11.56 -8.15
CA GLN A 272 -2.43 -11.68 -8.92
C GLN A 272 -2.37 -10.80 -10.17
N ASN A 273 -3.38 -10.85 -11.03
CA ASN A 273 -3.40 -10.04 -12.26
C ASN A 273 -3.29 -8.53 -11.92
N GLY A 274 -2.39 -7.85 -12.62
CA GLY A 274 -2.07 -6.43 -12.44
C GLY A 274 -0.85 -6.19 -11.59
N ASP A 275 -0.53 -7.12 -10.69
CA ASP A 275 0.54 -6.92 -9.70
C ASP A 275 1.93 -6.79 -10.35
N ILE A 276 2.80 -6.12 -9.61
CA ILE A 276 4.23 -6.05 -9.89
C ILE A 276 4.95 -7.05 -8.97
N VAL A 277 5.90 -7.78 -9.52
CA VAL A 277 6.86 -8.59 -8.77
C VAL A 277 8.25 -7.99 -8.97
N THR A 278 8.88 -7.52 -7.91
CA THR A 278 10.20 -6.85 -7.95
C THR A 278 11.18 -7.51 -6.97
N PHE A 279 12.35 -6.91 -6.77
CA PHE A 279 13.43 -7.45 -5.95
C PHE A 279 13.95 -6.40 -4.97
N SER A 280 14.33 -6.85 -3.78
CA SER A 280 14.87 -5.96 -2.72
C SER A 280 16.26 -5.40 -3.02
N SER A 281 16.99 -6.01 -3.96
CA SER A 281 18.37 -5.68 -4.30
C SER A 281 18.78 -6.37 -5.61
N SER A 282 19.82 -5.86 -6.27
CA SER A 282 20.43 -6.51 -7.43
C SER A 282 20.91 -7.92 -7.04
N MET A 283 20.51 -8.94 -7.80
CA MET A 283 20.82 -10.32 -7.44
C MET A 283 20.83 -11.28 -8.63
N THR A 284 21.48 -12.43 -8.45
CA THR A 284 21.36 -13.58 -9.35
C THR A 284 20.52 -14.66 -8.68
N VAL A 285 19.34 -14.93 -9.24
CA VAL A 285 18.44 -16.00 -8.82
C VAL A 285 18.84 -17.29 -9.52
N GLN A 286 19.38 -18.23 -8.75
CA GLN A 286 19.88 -19.51 -9.25
C GLN A 286 18.74 -20.54 -9.30
N LEU A 287 18.19 -20.76 -10.49
CA LEU A 287 17.02 -21.61 -10.69
C LEU A 287 17.41 -23.07 -10.89
N THR A 288 16.77 -23.97 -10.15
CA THR A 288 16.92 -25.42 -10.31
C THR A 288 15.68 -26.07 -10.94
N SER A 289 14.63 -25.27 -11.13
CA SER A 289 13.34 -25.63 -11.73
C SER A 289 12.74 -24.39 -12.40
N GLU A 290 11.81 -24.58 -13.33
CA GLU A 290 11.23 -23.48 -14.09
C GLU A 290 10.39 -22.53 -13.24
N LEU A 291 10.32 -21.27 -13.67
CA LEU A 291 9.36 -20.28 -13.18
C LEU A 291 8.14 -20.29 -14.11
N LEU A 292 7.05 -20.91 -13.67
CA LEU A 292 5.76 -20.82 -14.35
C LEU A 292 5.06 -19.51 -14.00
N ILE A 293 4.71 -18.73 -15.01
CA ILE A 293 3.91 -17.51 -14.87
C ILE A 293 2.62 -17.69 -15.67
N ASN A 294 1.50 -17.68 -14.96
CA ASN A 294 0.16 -17.93 -15.48
C ASN A 294 -0.83 -16.79 -15.14
N LYS A 295 -0.27 -15.59 -14.96
CA LYS A 295 -0.96 -14.38 -14.52
C LYS A 295 -0.50 -13.21 -15.39
N ASN A 296 -1.34 -12.20 -15.49
CA ASN A 296 -1.01 -10.97 -16.19
C ASN A 296 -0.28 -10.03 -15.22
N ILE A 297 1.05 -10.12 -15.15
CA ILE A 297 1.87 -9.38 -14.17
C ILE A 297 3.08 -8.73 -14.84
N THR A 298 3.68 -7.78 -14.14
CA THR A 298 5.02 -7.29 -14.46
C THR A 298 6.02 -7.93 -13.52
N VAL A 299 7.10 -8.51 -14.04
CA VAL A 299 8.29 -8.88 -13.25
C VAL A 299 9.36 -7.84 -13.56
N ASP A 300 9.66 -7.01 -12.57
CA ASP A 300 10.50 -5.84 -12.67
C ASP A 300 11.85 -6.09 -11.98
N GLY A 301 12.90 -6.22 -12.79
CA GLY A 301 14.28 -6.36 -12.37
C GLY A 301 15.13 -5.10 -12.60
N ASP A 302 14.55 -3.98 -13.02
CA ASP A 302 15.23 -2.68 -13.14
C ASP A 302 14.91 -1.85 -11.89
N LEU A 303 15.71 -2.02 -10.84
CA LEU A 303 15.34 -1.53 -9.51
C LEU A 303 15.48 -0.01 -9.40
N ASN A 304 16.27 0.61 -10.28
CA ASN A 304 16.52 2.04 -10.29
C ASN A 304 15.90 2.75 -11.52
N ASN A 305 15.20 2.02 -12.39
CA ASN A 305 14.60 2.49 -13.64
C ASN A 305 15.62 3.22 -14.56
N ASP A 306 16.86 2.75 -14.59
CA ASP A 306 17.91 3.32 -15.46
C ASP A 306 17.96 2.65 -16.86
N GLY A 307 17.08 1.67 -17.10
CA GLY A 307 16.99 0.89 -18.33
C GLY A 307 18.02 -0.24 -18.41
N ALA A 308 18.82 -0.46 -17.37
CA ALA A 308 19.72 -1.60 -17.23
C ALA A 308 19.11 -2.68 -16.33
N ALA A 309 19.49 -3.93 -16.59
CA ALA A 309 19.03 -5.05 -15.80
C ALA A 309 19.86 -5.21 -14.53
N ASP A 310 19.23 -5.15 -13.36
CA ASP A 310 19.88 -5.40 -12.07
C ASP A 310 19.79 -6.86 -11.63
N VAL A 311 18.88 -7.63 -12.25
CA VAL A 311 18.55 -8.98 -11.81
C VAL A 311 18.81 -10.00 -12.90
N ILE A 312 19.51 -11.06 -12.52
CA ILE A 312 19.84 -12.19 -13.38
C ILE A 312 19.00 -13.40 -12.96
N LEU A 313 18.24 -13.97 -13.89
CA LEU A 313 17.54 -15.23 -13.73
C LEU A 313 18.32 -16.33 -14.45
N ASP A 314 18.83 -17.28 -13.67
CA ASP A 314 19.84 -18.22 -14.14
C ASP A 314 19.36 -19.67 -14.09
N GLY A 315 19.19 -20.29 -15.26
CA GLY A 315 18.73 -21.68 -15.39
C GLY A 315 19.80 -22.72 -15.08
N GLN A 316 21.07 -22.31 -14.86
CA GLN A 316 22.22 -23.13 -14.51
C GLN A 316 22.51 -24.29 -15.50
N TYR A 317 22.04 -24.19 -16.74
CA TYR A 317 21.98 -25.27 -17.74
C TYR A 317 21.20 -26.51 -17.26
N ARG A 318 20.24 -26.32 -16.33
CA ARG A 318 19.47 -27.39 -15.70
C ARG A 318 17.99 -27.34 -16.00
N THR A 319 17.45 -26.16 -16.30
CA THR A 319 16.01 -25.95 -16.43
C THR A 319 15.69 -24.82 -17.39
N ARG A 320 14.46 -24.81 -17.91
CA ARG A 320 13.86 -23.63 -18.55
C ARG A 320 13.76 -22.54 -17.50
N VAL A 321 14.17 -21.31 -17.80
CA VAL A 321 14.14 -20.24 -16.79
C VAL A 321 12.68 -19.82 -16.54
N ILE A 322 11.97 -19.42 -17.59
CA ILE A 322 10.57 -18.96 -17.51
C ILE A 322 9.69 -19.71 -18.51
N GLU A 323 8.52 -20.11 -18.05
CA GLU A 323 7.39 -20.52 -18.88
C GLU A 323 6.19 -19.61 -18.65
N VAL A 324 5.68 -19.00 -19.74
CA VAL A 324 4.45 -18.21 -19.72
C VAL A 324 3.31 -19.03 -20.30
N THR A 325 2.22 -19.15 -19.54
CA THR A 325 1.02 -19.87 -19.96
C THR A 325 0.27 -19.08 -21.05
N ALA A 326 -0.33 -19.80 -22.00
CA ALA A 326 -1.13 -19.19 -23.06
C ALA A 326 -2.25 -18.29 -22.47
N GLY A 327 -2.47 -17.13 -23.09
CA GLY A 327 -3.45 -16.14 -22.63
C GLY A 327 -2.98 -15.23 -21.50
N SER A 328 -1.77 -15.44 -20.95
CA SER A 328 -1.18 -14.53 -19.96
C SER A 328 -0.37 -13.41 -20.63
N ILE A 329 -0.53 -12.17 -20.17
CA ILE A 329 0.26 -11.01 -20.58
C ILE A 329 1.29 -10.72 -19.49
N VAL A 330 2.53 -11.19 -19.68
CA VAL A 330 3.63 -10.98 -18.74
C VAL A 330 4.58 -9.94 -19.30
N THR A 331 4.82 -8.87 -18.55
CA THR A 331 5.90 -7.92 -18.82
C THR A 331 7.13 -8.36 -18.03
N LEU A 332 8.27 -8.52 -18.71
CA LEU A 332 9.56 -8.76 -18.08
C LEU A 332 10.41 -7.52 -18.33
N ASP A 333 10.72 -6.78 -17.27
CA ASP A 333 11.45 -5.52 -17.35
C ASP A 333 12.75 -5.63 -16.58
N GLY A 334 13.86 -5.09 -17.09
CA GLY A 334 15.13 -5.11 -16.36
C GLY A 334 15.72 -6.48 -15.99
N LEU A 335 15.47 -7.55 -16.78
CA LEU A 335 15.93 -8.89 -16.44
C LEU A 335 16.96 -9.42 -17.44
N VAL A 336 18.06 -10.00 -16.93
CA VAL A 336 18.93 -10.88 -17.71
C VAL A 336 18.50 -12.33 -17.51
N ILE A 337 18.05 -12.99 -18.57
CA ILE A 337 17.73 -14.42 -18.55
C ILE A 337 18.88 -15.20 -19.17
N THR A 338 19.50 -16.12 -18.42
CA THR A 338 20.69 -16.84 -18.89
C THR A 338 20.70 -18.31 -18.50
N ARG A 339 21.57 -19.08 -19.19
CA ARG A 339 21.85 -20.50 -18.94
C ARG A 339 20.59 -21.38 -18.83
N GLY A 340 19.53 -21.10 -19.60
CA GLY A 340 18.33 -21.95 -19.67
C GLY A 340 18.53 -23.24 -20.48
N LEU A 341 17.87 -24.33 -20.07
CA LEU A 341 17.89 -25.63 -20.75
C LEU A 341 16.45 -26.15 -20.96
N VAL A 342 16.08 -26.43 -22.22
CA VAL A 342 14.82 -27.10 -22.56
C VAL A 342 15.13 -28.49 -23.12
N SER A 343 14.56 -29.54 -22.52
CA SER A 343 14.58 -30.88 -23.10
C SER A 343 13.39 -31.04 -24.06
N GLY A 344 13.66 -31.34 -25.34
CA GLY A 344 12.64 -31.68 -26.33
C GLY A 344 13.13 -32.71 -27.35
N ASN A 345 12.22 -33.26 -28.17
CA ASN A 345 12.49 -34.25 -29.24
C ASN A 345 13.28 -33.67 -30.45
N GLY A 346 14.19 -32.72 -30.22
CA GLY A 346 14.91 -31.96 -31.24
C GLY A 346 16.39 -32.29 -31.36
N GLY A 347 16.80 -33.54 -31.09
CA GLY A 347 18.20 -33.94 -31.05
C GLY A 347 18.50 -35.29 -31.69
N ASN A 348 17.97 -35.62 -32.87
CA ASN A 348 18.60 -36.65 -33.71
C ASN A 348 19.83 -36.05 -34.43
N GLY A 349 20.78 -35.55 -33.65
CA GLY A 349 22.06 -35.04 -34.12
C GLY A 349 23.15 -35.90 -33.51
N GLY A 350 23.51 -36.98 -34.20
CA GLY A 350 24.63 -37.83 -33.81
C GLY A 350 25.87 -37.00 -33.46
N TYR A 351 26.49 -37.32 -32.33
CA TYR A 351 27.80 -36.82 -31.86
C TYR A 351 28.07 -35.31 -32.04
N GLY A 352 27.05 -34.46 -31.92
CA GLY A 352 27.18 -33.00 -32.08
C GLY A 352 26.10 -32.17 -31.36
N ALA A 353 25.51 -32.68 -30.28
CA ALA A 353 24.39 -32.05 -29.56
C ALA A 353 24.81 -30.89 -28.62
N THR A 354 25.77 -30.05 -29.00
CA THR A 354 26.07 -28.79 -28.31
C THR A 354 25.21 -27.62 -28.82
N GLY A 355 24.36 -27.83 -29.83
CA GLY A 355 23.61 -26.78 -30.52
C GLY A 355 22.15 -26.56 -30.09
N ALA A 356 21.58 -27.34 -29.16
CA ALA A 356 20.18 -27.19 -28.71
C ALA A 356 20.07 -26.61 -27.28
N MET A 357 21.01 -25.75 -26.89
CA MET A 357 21.22 -25.31 -25.49
C MET A 357 20.94 -23.81 -25.32
N ALA A 358 19.73 -23.34 -25.61
CA ALA A 358 19.32 -21.96 -25.30
C ALA A 358 17.80 -21.86 -25.15
N GLY A 359 17.24 -22.60 -24.18
CA GLY A 359 15.81 -22.55 -23.85
C GLY A 359 15.57 -21.72 -22.60
N GLY A 360 15.85 -20.42 -22.64
CA GLY A 360 15.63 -19.52 -21.50
C GLY A 360 14.15 -19.18 -21.28
N PHE A 361 13.40 -18.99 -22.36
CA PHE A 361 12.06 -18.40 -22.33
C PHE A 361 11.14 -19.16 -23.29
N SER A 362 9.91 -19.46 -22.86
CA SER A 362 8.89 -20.11 -23.69
C SER A 362 7.52 -19.48 -23.45
N THR A 363 6.80 -19.19 -24.53
CA THR A 363 5.38 -18.80 -24.53
C THR A 363 4.57 -19.90 -25.19
N GLN A 364 3.56 -20.45 -24.50
CA GLN A 364 2.63 -21.38 -25.14
C GLN A 364 1.73 -20.59 -26.10
N GLY A 365 1.74 -20.96 -27.39
CA GLY A 365 1.10 -20.20 -28.48
C GLY A 365 -0.43 -20.05 -28.36
N PHE A 366 -0.94 -19.03 -29.08
CA PHE A 366 -2.33 -18.53 -29.13
C PHE A 366 -3.42 -19.58 -29.36
#